data_AF-A0A5P9P8L1-F1
#
_entry.id   AF-A0A5P9P8L1-F1
#
_cell.length_a   1.000
_cell.length_b   1.000
_cell.length_c   1.000
_cell.angle_alpha   90.00
_cell.angle_beta   90.00
_cell.angle_gamma   90.00
#
_symmetry.space_group_name_H-M   'P 1'
#
loop_
_entity.id
_entity.type
_entity.pdbx_description
1 polymer ?
#
loop_
_entity_poly.entity_id
_entity_poly.type
_entity_poly.pdbx_seq_one_letter_code
_entity_poly.pdbx_strand_id
1 'polypeptide(L)'
;MSDRSREQGVDLGDLHEKLETHEYPASKEGLLEAYRDHELEFGDGRATFADLLEPLNQGIYDSEMEVKQTIMNMVGDEAIGRKNYSDRTPPAPGEDRQDEGAPDQEGLRHQESF
;
A
#
# COMPACT_ATOMS: atom_id res chain seq x y z
N MET A 1 -30.65 -3.47 7.24
CA MET A 1 -29.97 -2.21 7.61
C MET A 1 -28.69 -2.67 8.29
N SER A 2 -27.49 -2.61 7.70
CA SER A 2 -26.98 -1.71 6.66
C SER A 2 -25.98 -2.47 5.79
N ASP A 3 -26.26 -2.57 4.49
CA ASP A 3 -25.33 -3.02 3.45
C ASP A 3 -24.83 -1.77 2.69
N ARG A 4 -24.44 -0.73 3.44
CA ARG A 4 -23.89 0.52 2.87
C ARG A 4 -22.44 0.73 3.31
N SER A 5 -22.10 0.27 4.50
CA SER A 5 -20.73 0.20 5.02
C SER A 5 -19.87 -0.83 4.29
N ARG A 6 -20.48 -1.81 3.60
CA ARG A 6 -19.75 -2.80 2.80
C ARG A 6 -19.54 -2.31 1.37
N GLU A 7 -18.29 -2.03 1.01
CA GLU A 7 -17.89 -1.58 -0.32
C GLU A 7 -16.81 -2.51 -0.89
N GLN A 8 -17.03 -3.00 -2.12
CA GLN A 8 -16.10 -3.92 -2.82
C GLN A 8 -15.64 -5.13 -1.99
N GLY A 9 -16.52 -5.64 -1.11
CA GLY A 9 -16.23 -6.79 -0.26
C GLY A 9 -15.57 -6.47 1.09
N VAL A 10 -15.26 -5.19 1.34
CA VAL A 10 -14.71 -4.65 2.59
C VAL A 10 -15.81 -4.00 3.41
N ASP A 11 -15.95 -4.40 4.67
CA ASP A 11 -16.84 -3.75 5.63
C ASP A 11 -16.07 -2.69 6.42
N LEU A 12 -16.47 -1.44 6.23
CA LEU A 12 -15.90 -0.27 6.90
C LEU A 12 -16.60 0.03 8.25
N GLY A 13 -17.70 -0.65 8.57
CA GLY A 13 -18.52 -0.34 9.75
C GLY A 13 -18.85 1.16 9.87
N ASP A 14 -18.69 1.70 11.09
CA ASP A 14 -18.87 3.12 11.41
C ASP A 14 -17.82 4.05 10.75
N LEU A 15 -16.69 3.51 10.27
CA LEU A 15 -15.67 4.33 9.61
C LEU A 15 -16.22 4.94 8.30
N HIS A 16 -17.13 4.23 7.61
CA HIS A 16 -17.71 4.71 6.36
C HIS A 16 -18.35 6.09 6.53
N GLU A 17 -19.23 6.25 7.52
CA GLU A 17 -19.95 7.49 7.78
C GLU A 17 -19.02 8.58 8.34
N LYS A 18 -18.02 8.19 9.14
CA LYS A 18 -17.01 9.12 9.66
C LYS A 18 -16.15 9.71 8.56
N LEU A 19 -15.79 8.93 7.54
CA LEU A 19 -15.05 9.42 6.37
C LEU A 19 -15.93 10.34 5.52
N GLU A 20 -17.22 10.01 5.32
CA GLU A 20 -18.15 10.87 4.57
C GLU A 20 -18.40 12.23 5.24
N THR A 21 -18.27 12.30 6.57
CA THR A 21 -18.47 13.53 7.35
C THR A 21 -17.17 14.25 7.70
N HIS A 22 -16.03 13.71 7.31
CA HIS A 22 -14.72 14.31 7.57
C HIS A 22 -14.48 15.51 6.64
N GLU A 23 -13.70 16.49 7.11
CA GLU A 23 -13.30 17.62 6.28
C GLU A 23 -12.06 17.28 5.44
N TYR A 24 -12.11 17.64 4.16
CA TYR A 24 -11.02 17.43 3.21
C TYR A 24 -10.54 18.77 2.63
N PRO A 25 -9.25 18.89 2.23
CA PRO A 25 -8.22 17.84 2.22
C PRO A 25 -7.70 17.45 3.61
N ALA A 26 -7.41 16.16 3.81
CA ALA A 26 -6.97 15.60 5.09
C ALA A 26 -5.62 14.91 4.95
N SER A 27 -4.72 15.13 5.92
CA SER A 27 -3.43 14.45 5.94
C SER A 27 -3.58 12.99 6.40
N LYS A 28 -2.71 12.10 5.89
CA LYS A 28 -2.64 10.72 6.37
C LYS A 28 -2.49 10.66 7.89
N GLU A 29 -1.59 11.46 8.45
CA GLU A 29 -1.37 11.53 9.90
C GLU A 29 -2.65 11.94 10.64
N GLY A 30 -3.37 12.97 10.18
CA GLY A 30 -4.62 13.40 10.82
C GLY A 30 -5.73 12.34 10.75
N LEU A 31 -5.83 11.62 9.63
CA LEU A 31 -6.74 10.49 9.50
C LEU A 31 -6.35 9.33 10.41
N LEU A 32 -5.05 9.02 10.53
CA LEU A 32 -4.54 8.00 11.44
C LEU A 32 -4.78 8.39 12.91
N GLU A 33 -4.55 9.64 13.29
CA GLU A 33 -4.83 10.12 14.65
C GLU A 33 -6.31 9.98 15.00
N ALA A 34 -7.20 10.31 14.06
CA ALA A 34 -8.65 10.21 14.28
C ALA A 34 -9.16 8.77 14.23
N TYR A 35 -8.60 7.94 13.34
CA TYR A 35 -9.24 6.69 12.92
C TYR A 35 -8.38 5.43 12.93
N ARG A 36 -7.12 5.48 13.40
CA ARG A 36 -6.17 4.35 13.40
C ARG A 36 -6.72 3.03 13.96
N ASP A 37 -7.47 3.10 15.05
CA ASP A 37 -7.96 1.94 15.81
C ASP A 37 -9.27 1.37 15.24
N HIS A 38 -9.80 1.93 14.13
CA HIS A 38 -10.96 1.36 13.47
C HIS A 38 -10.62 0.03 12.79
N GLU A 39 -11.32 -1.03 13.17
CA GLU A 39 -11.24 -2.34 12.53
C GLU A 39 -12.07 -2.37 11.24
N LEU A 40 -11.50 -3.03 10.24
CA LEU A 40 -12.04 -3.23 8.91
C LEU A 40 -12.07 -4.73 8.63
N GLU A 41 -13.21 -5.24 8.19
CA GLU A 41 -13.39 -6.67 7.90
C GLU A 41 -13.48 -6.90 6.39
N PHE A 42 -12.81 -7.94 5.87
CA PHE A 42 -12.83 -8.24 4.44
C PHE A 42 -12.62 -9.71 4.17
N GLY A 43 -13.47 -10.32 3.35
CA GLY A 43 -13.38 -11.76 3.07
C GLY A 43 -13.35 -12.59 4.35
N ASP A 44 -12.22 -13.24 4.62
CA ASP A 44 -11.92 -14.04 5.83
C ASP A 44 -10.91 -13.35 6.78
N GLY A 45 -10.49 -12.12 6.44
CA GLY A 45 -9.50 -11.33 7.15
C GLY A 45 -10.06 -10.08 7.83
N ARG A 46 -9.25 -9.50 8.71
CA ARG A 46 -9.49 -8.20 9.33
C ARG A 46 -8.19 -7.43 9.45
N ALA A 47 -8.25 -6.12 9.29
CA ALA A 47 -7.12 -5.21 9.50
C ALA A 47 -7.60 -3.94 10.18
N THR A 48 -6.67 -3.14 10.70
CA THR A 48 -7.00 -1.80 11.20
C THR A 48 -6.77 -0.77 10.11
N PHE A 49 -7.43 0.38 10.21
CA PHE A 49 -7.19 1.50 9.31
C PHE A 49 -5.71 1.91 9.27
N ALA A 50 -5.02 1.84 10.42
CA ALA A 50 -3.59 2.08 10.49
C ALA A 50 -2.77 1.05 9.70
N ASP A 51 -3.06 -0.24 9.84
CA ASP A 51 -2.33 -1.31 9.15
C ASP A 51 -2.34 -1.12 7.62
N LEU A 52 -3.45 -0.58 7.08
CA LEU A 52 -3.59 -0.29 5.66
C LEU A 52 -2.91 1.01 5.22
N LEU A 53 -2.97 2.08 6.01
CA LEU A 53 -2.47 3.40 5.62
C LEU A 53 -1.02 3.67 6.02
N GLU A 54 -0.55 3.14 7.15
CA GLU A 54 0.83 3.30 7.62
C GLU A 54 1.89 2.96 6.54
N PRO A 55 1.82 1.82 5.83
CA PRO A 55 2.81 1.45 4.82
C PRO A 55 2.78 2.34 3.55
N LEU A 56 1.76 3.17 3.39
CA LEU A 56 1.61 4.00 2.19
C LEU A 56 2.43 5.28 2.28
N ASN A 57 3.14 5.60 1.19
CA ASN A 57 3.80 6.89 1.00
C ASN A 57 2.82 7.92 0.41
N GLN A 58 1.64 8.03 1.00
CA GLN A 58 0.61 9.02 0.65
C GLN A 58 0.55 10.07 1.75
N GLY A 59 0.60 11.35 1.36
CA GLY A 59 0.67 12.47 2.31
C GLY A 59 -0.70 13.08 2.63
N ILE A 60 -1.49 13.37 1.59
CA ILE A 60 -2.77 14.07 1.68
C ILE A 60 -3.81 13.28 0.88
N TYR A 61 -5.05 13.32 1.36
CA TYR A 61 -6.23 12.83 0.69
C TYR A 61 -7.15 13.99 0.33
N ASP A 62 -7.59 14.06 -0.93
CA ASP A 62 -8.44 15.16 -1.41
C ASP A 62 -9.93 14.96 -1.11
N SER A 63 -10.36 13.70 -0.91
CA SER A 63 -11.76 13.35 -0.64
C SER A 63 -11.89 12.00 0.07
N GLU A 64 -13.07 11.73 0.62
CA GLU A 64 -13.42 10.46 1.25
C GLU A 64 -13.33 9.28 0.29
N MET A 65 -13.70 9.51 -0.98
CA MET A 65 -13.59 8.50 -2.03
C MET A 65 -12.14 8.07 -2.26
N GLU A 66 -11.18 8.99 -2.15
CA GLU A 66 -9.76 8.66 -2.31
C GLU A 66 -9.28 7.77 -1.16
N VAL A 67 -9.65 8.10 0.09
CA VAL A 67 -9.33 7.28 1.27
C VAL A 67 -9.93 5.88 1.12
N LYS A 68 -11.22 5.79 0.80
CA LYS A 68 -11.94 4.53 0.61
C LYS A 68 -11.31 3.68 -0.50
N GLN A 69 -10.96 4.30 -1.62
CA GLN A 69 -10.32 3.60 -2.74
C GLN A 69 -8.94 3.07 -2.35
N THR A 70 -8.17 3.83 -1.57
CA THR A 70 -6.88 3.38 -1.03
C THR A 70 -7.04 2.16 -0.13
N ILE A 71 -8.02 2.17 0.80
CA ILE A 71 -8.35 1.01 1.63
C ILE A 71 -8.65 -0.23 0.77
N MET A 72 -9.51 -0.09 -0.24
CA MET A 72 -9.91 -1.20 -1.12
C MET A 72 -8.71 -1.79 -1.89
N ASN A 73 -7.80 -0.94 -2.38
CA ASN A 73 -6.58 -1.40 -3.03
C ASN A 73 -5.68 -2.19 -2.07
N MET A 74 -5.54 -1.73 -0.83
CA MET A 74 -4.72 -2.40 0.18
C MET A 74 -5.30 -3.74 0.61
N VAL A 75 -6.61 -3.80 0.83
CA VAL A 75 -7.30 -5.05 1.15
C VAL A 75 -7.18 -6.06 0.01
N GLY A 76 -7.24 -5.61 -1.25
CA GLY A 76 -7.02 -6.48 -2.40
C GLY A 76 -5.61 -7.11 -2.41
N ASP A 77 -4.58 -6.33 -2.05
CA ASP A 77 -3.19 -6.81 -1.98
C ASP A 77 -2.95 -7.73 -0.77
N GLU A 78 -3.55 -7.42 0.39
CA GLU A 78 -3.45 -8.23 1.60
C GLU A 78 -4.24 -9.54 1.51
N ALA A 79 -5.45 -9.52 0.94
CA ALA A 79 -6.25 -10.72 0.72
C ALA A 79 -5.61 -11.70 -0.28
N ILE A 80 -4.73 -11.20 -1.16
CA ILE A 80 -3.90 -12.01 -2.06
C ILE A 80 -2.60 -12.51 -1.36
N GLY A 81 -2.32 -12.05 -0.14
CA GLY A 81 -1.16 -12.44 0.65
C GLY A 81 0.14 -11.78 0.19
N ARG A 82 0.07 -10.66 -0.53
CA ARG A 82 1.24 -9.91 -1.01
C ARG A 82 1.64 -8.83 -0.02
N LYS A 83 2.03 -9.24 1.19
CA LYS A 83 2.50 -8.27 2.19
C LYS A 83 3.76 -7.56 1.67
N ASN A 84 3.70 -6.23 1.57
CA ASN A 84 4.79 -5.30 1.28
C ASN A 84 5.34 -5.27 -0.17
N TYR A 85 4.83 -4.37 -1.01
CA TYR A 85 5.68 -3.62 -1.95
C TYR A 85 6.63 -2.67 -1.18
N SER A 86 7.42 -3.21 -0.24
CA SER A 86 8.57 -2.53 0.35
C SER A 86 9.77 -2.50 -0.62
N ASP A 87 9.54 -2.89 -1.89
CA ASP A 87 10.48 -2.77 -3.02
C ASP A 87 10.38 -1.40 -3.72
N ARG A 88 9.65 -0.43 -3.15
CA ARG A 88 9.72 0.96 -3.58
C ARG A 88 10.31 1.84 -2.49
N THR A 89 11.52 1.51 -2.08
CA THR A 89 12.46 2.54 -1.61
C THR A 89 12.77 3.43 -2.82
N PRO A 90 12.27 4.68 -2.91
CA PRO A 90 12.87 5.61 -3.85
C PRO A 90 14.35 5.77 -3.45
N PRO A 91 15.32 5.71 -4.40
CA PRO A 91 16.70 5.98 -4.05
C PRO A 91 16.79 7.36 -3.39
N ALA A 92 17.54 7.46 -2.29
CA ALA A 92 17.77 8.75 -1.66
C ALA A 92 18.47 9.68 -2.67
N PRO A 93 18.12 10.97 -2.74
CA PRO A 93 18.86 11.92 -3.56
C PRO A 93 20.28 12.07 -3.00
N GLY A 94 21.23 11.31 -3.56
CA GLY A 94 22.63 11.32 -3.13
C GLY A 94 23.38 9.99 -3.23
N GLU A 95 22.74 8.88 -3.62
CA GLU A 95 23.47 7.63 -3.89
C GLU A 95 24.21 7.69 -5.24
N ASP A 96 25.53 7.92 -5.16
CA ASP A 96 26.48 7.67 -6.23
C ASP A 96 26.43 6.17 -6.56
N ARG A 97 25.87 5.82 -7.73
CA ARG A 97 25.92 4.45 -8.24
C ARG A 97 27.37 4.12 -8.50
N GLN A 98 28.01 3.45 -7.56
CA GLN A 98 29.32 2.86 -7.75
C GLN A 98 29.18 1.77 -8.82
N ASP A 99 29.77 2.09 -9.96
CA ASP A 99 30.18 1.19 -11.03
C ASP A 99 30.98 0.03 -10.44
N GLU A 100 30.37 -1.14 -10.30
CA GLU A 100 31.07 -2.36 -9.87
C GLU A 100 30.69 -3.53 -10.78
N GLY A 101 31.49 -3.65 -11.85
CA GLY A 101 32.05 -4.93 -12.27
C GLY A 101 31.10 -5.88 -12.96
N ALA A 102 30.87 -5.66 -14.26
CA ALA A 102 30.62 -6.79 -15.15
C ALA A 102 31.79 -7.78 -15.01
N PRO A 103 31.60 -9.04 -14.57
CA PRO A 103 32.66 -10.02 -14.68
C PRO A 103 32.90 -10.26 -16.18
N ASP A 104 34.15 -9.97 -16.53
CA ASP A 104 34.90 -10.47 -17.66
C ASP A 104 34.26 -11.64 -18.43
N GLN A 105 33.90 -11.41 -19.69
CA GLN A 105 33.71 -12.49 -20.65
C GLN A 105 35.09 -13.05 -21.06
N GLU A 106 35.77 -13.75 -20.16
CA GLU A 106 36.89 -14.63 -20.51
C GLU A 106 36.35 -16.03 -20.87
N GLY A 107 36.00 -16.19 -22.15
CA GLY A 107 35.53 -17.46 -22.71
C GLY A 107 35.89 -17.69 -24.17
N LEU A 108 36.87 -16.97 -24.71
CA LEU A 108 37.44 -17.23 -26.03
C LEU A 108 38.63 -18.18 -25.91
N ARG A 109 38.40 -19.51 -25.90
CA ARG A 109 39.30 -20.48 -26.57
C ARG A 109 38.87 -21.95 -26.40
N HIS A 110 38.54 -22.55 -27.55
CA HIS A 110 39.06 -23.84 -28.03
C HIS A 110 38.41 -25.13 -27.55
N GLN A 111 37.61 -25.77 -28.41
CA GLN A 111 37.70 -27.23 -28.64
C GLN A 111 37.49 -27.54 -30.13
N GLU A 112 38.51 -28.15 -30.72
CA GLU A 112 38.59 -28.69 -32.07
C GLU A 112 37.81 -30.03 -32.22
N SER A 113 37.59 -30.39 -33.49
CA SER A 113 37.45 -31.75 -34.03
C SER A 113 36.16 -32.53 -33.79
N PHE A 114 35.44 -32.87 -34.87
CA PHE A 114 35.53 -34.17 -35.56
C PHE A 114 35.01 -34.05 -37.00
#